data_AF-A0A1M5R0U2-F1
#
_entry.id   AF-A0A1M5R0U2-F1
#
_cell.length_a   1.000
_cell.length_b   1.000
_cell.length_c   1.000
_cell.angle_alpha   90.00
_cell.angle_beta   90.00
_cell.angle_gamma   90.00
#
_symmetry.space_group_name_H-M   'P 1'
#
loop_
_entity.id
_entity.type
_entity.pdbx_description
1 polymer ?
#
loop_
_entity_poly.entity_id
_entity_poly.type
_entity_poly.pdbx_seq_one_letter_code
_entity_poly.pdbx_strand_id
1 'polypeptide(L)'
;MGRSSRAPALSVVKDAPRHMQSPAAASTPPSPEPLERKPELSGLLERAAIAAKQMRYFGLVAQRSSFDELVPSAERAGFALFNEVTNRKQAKFRWAAGEPDFIFDVSFEHPDRASVIAESCRDIFGIVLVSDSRSPNISVETKPWLGNEELGRNALLFRDVLLMFPDFDGTPAWAKY
;
A
#
# COMPACT_ATOMS: atom_id res chain seq x y z
N MET A 1 30.17 -22.32 -55.82
CA MET A 1 29.95 -22.86 -57.19
C MET A 1 29.04 -24.09 -57.08
N GLY A 2 28.25 -24.41 -58.11
CA GLY A 2 27.29 -25.55 -58.13
C GLY A 2 25.86 -25.11 -57.84
N ARG A 3 25.06 -24.70 -58.84
CA ARG A 3 24.19 -25.54 -59.70
C ARG A 3 23.07 -26.23 -58.89
N SER A 4 21.82 -25.71 -58.90
CA SER A 4 20.82 -25.76 -60.00
C SER A 4 20.20 -27.13 -60.24
N SER A 5 18.89 -27.30 -59.93
CA SER A 5 17.85 -27.60 -60.95
C SER A 5 16.48 -28.02 -60.39
N ARG A 6 15.44 -27.74 -61.20
CA ARG A 6 14.18 -28.48 -61.41
C ARG A 6 13.03 -28.43 -60.37
N ALA A 7 12.00 -27.68 -60.77
CA ALA A 7 10.59 -28.11 -60.75
C ALA A 7 10.37 -29.32 -61.73
N PRO A 8 9.19 -29.96 -61.89
CA PRO A 8 7.79 -29.52 -61.68
C PRO A 8 7.04 -30.46 -60.69
N ALA A 9 5.70 -30.60 -60.60
CA ALA A 9 4.60 -30.20 -61.48
C ALA A 9 3.24 -29.99 -60.75
N LEU A 10 2.23 -29.63 -61.55
CA LEU A 10 0.81 -29.53 -61.19
C LEU A 10 0.07 -30.86 -61.45
N SER A 11 -1.00 -31.11 -60.69
CA SER A 11 -2.11 -31.99 -61.08
C SER A 11 -3.43 -31.30 -60.70
N VAL A 12 -4.48 -31.55 -61.49
CA VAL A 12 -5.58 -30.61 -61.71
C VAL A 12 -6.93 -31.30 -61.49
N VAL A 13 -7.76 -30.72 -60.59
CA VAL A 13 -9.25 -30.69 -60.67
C VAL A 13 -9.92 -32.09 -60.43
N LYS A 14 -11.11 -32.26 -59.81
CA LYS A 14 -12.36 -31.49 -59.78
C LYS A 14 -13.26 -31.84 -58.56
N ASP A 15 -14.38 -31.13 -58.52
CA ASP A 15 -15.70 -31.48 -57.95
C ASP A 15 -16.13 -30.88 -56.59
N ALA A 16 -17.36 -30.37 -56.63
CA ALA A 16 -18.14 -29.71 -55.60
C ALA A 16 -19.63 -29.82 -56.02
N PRO A 17 -20.63 -29.38 -55.24
CA PRO A 17 -20.66 -29.12 -53.80
C PRO A 17 -21.75 -29.98 -53.10
N ARG A 18 -21.76 -30.04 -51.75
CA ARG A 18 -23.00 -30.31 -50.98
C ARG A 18 -23.13 -29.41 -49.75
N HIS A 19 -24.39 -29.19 -49.38
CA HIS A 19 -24.90 -28.12 -48.54
C HIS A 19 -25.00 -28.52 -47.05
N MET A 20 -25.16 -27.52 -46.16
CA MET A 20 -25.49 -27.64 -44.72
C MET A 20 -24.32 -28.12 -43.82
N GLN A 21 -23.88 -27.44 -42.76
CA GLN A 21 -24.57 -26.63 -41.75
C GLN A 21 -23.54 -25.77 -40.99
N SER A 22 -23.85 -24.51 -40.67
CA SER A 22 -23.17 -23.80 -39.58
C SER A 22 -23.72 -24.24 -38.23
N PRO A 23 -22.87 -24.38 -37.21
CA PRO A 23 -23.21 -23.91 -35.86
C PRO A 23 -22.37 -22.68 -35.51
N ALA A 24 -22.98 -21.77 -34.75
CA ALA A 24 -22.44 -20.48 -34.35
C ALA A 24 -21.04 -20.56 -33.73
N ALA A 25 -20.25 -19.50 -33.95
CA ALA A 25 -19.17 -19.15 -33.04
C ALA A 25 -19.74 -19.02 -31.63
N ALA A 26 -19.23 -19.83 -30.70
CA ALA A 26 -19.49 -19.65 -29.28
C ALA A 26 -18.75 -18.40 -28.81
N SER A 27 -19.39 -17.24 -28.96
CA SER A 27 -18.98 -16.01 -28.31
C SER A 27 -19.12 -16.21 -26.80
N THR A 28 -18.06 -16.69 -26.15
CA THR A 28 -17.94 -16.63 -24.70
C THR A 28 -18.23 -15.20 -24.28
N PRO A 29 -19.25 -14.93 -23.45
CA PRO A 29 -19.46 -13.58 -22.95
C PRO A 29 -18.19 -13.16 -22.20
N PRO A 30 -17.72 -11.91 -22.34
CA PRO A 30 -16.57 -11.45 -21.57
C PRO A 30 -16.87 -11.70 -20.10
N SER A 31 -15.94 -12.37 -19.41
CA SER A 31 -15.98 -12.47 -17.96
C SER A 31 -16.18 -11.06 -17.41
N PRO A 32 -17.08 -10.83 -16.44
CA PRO A 32 -17.17 -9.52 -15.81
C PRO A 32 -15.79 -9.20 -15.27
N GLU A 33 -15.16 -8.16 -15.82
CA GLU A 33 -13.94 -7.62 -15.21
C GLU A 33 -14.28 -7.26 -13.76
N PRO A 34 -13.34 -7.39 -12.81
CA PRO A 34 -13.61 -7.03 -11.43
C PRO A 34 -14.00 -5.56 -11.39
N LEU A 35 -15.31 -5.30 -11.22
CA LEU A 35 -15.87 -3.95 -11.25
C LEU A 35 -14.98 -3.05 -10.42
N GLU A 36 -14.39 -2.03 -11.07
CA GLU A 36 -13.53 -1.06 -10.42
C GLU A 36 -14.36 -0.33 -9.35
N ARG A 37 -14.34 -0.87 -8.14
CA ARG A 37 -14.94 -0.23 -6.97
C ARG A 37 -14.13 1.03 -6.73
N LYS A 38 -14.65 2.14 -7.26
CA LYS A 38 -14.24 3.49 -6.84
C LYS A 38 -14.12 3.49 -5.31
N PRO A 39 -13.05 4.05 -4.74
CA PRO A 39 -12.97 4.21 -3.30
C PRO A 39 -14.20 4.98 -2.82
N GLU A 40 -15.02 4.33 -1.99
CA GLU A 40 -16.05 5.06 -1.28
C GLU A 40 -15.36 5.97 -0.27
N LEU A 41 -15.57 7.29 -0.41
CA LEU A 41 -14.92 8.30 0.42
C LEU A 41 -15.18 8.07 1.92
N SER A 42 -16.34 7.52 2.27
CA SER A 42 -16.70 7.02 3.59
C SER A 42 -15.68 6.02 4.16
N GLY A 43 -15.29 5.02 3.36
CA GLY A 43 -14.30 4.02 3.76
C GLY A 43 -12.89 4.58 3.91
N LEU A 44 -12.51 5.59 3.10
CA LEU A 44 -11.23 6.29 3.30
C LEU A 44 -11.26 7.18 4.55
N LEU A 45 -12.38 7.85 4.84
CA LEU A 45 -12.56 8.64 6.08
C LEU A 45 -12.48 7.76 7.34
N GLU A 46 -13.11 6.58 7.33
CA GLU A 46 -13.03 5.63 8.45
C GLU A 46 -11.59 5.15 8.67
N ARG A 47 -10.90 4.73 7.61
CA ARG A 47 -9.50 4.31 7.66
C ARG A 47 -8.56 5.42 8.12
N ALA A 48 -8.78 6.66 7.70
CA ALA A 48 -8.02 7.82 8.16
C ALA A 48 -8.27 8.11 9.66
N ALA A 49 -9.51 7.98 10.13
CA ALA A 49 -9.84 8.10 11.55
C ALA A 49 -9.23 6.98 12.40
N ILE A 50 -9.05 5.78 11.84
CA ILE A 50 -8.31 4.67 12.48
C ILE A 50 -6.81 4.99 12.53
N ALA A 51 -6.21 5.39 11.41
CA ALA A 51 -4.80 5.78 11.33
C ALA A 51 -4.46 6.92 12.31
N ALA A 52 -5.35 7.93 12.43
CA ALA A 52 -5.24 9.01 13.42
C ALA A 52 -5.16 8.49 14.86
N LYS A 53 -6.05 7.56 15.24
CA LYS A 53 -6.05 6.94 16.59
C LYS A 53 -4.77 6.13 16.83
N GLN A 54 -4.32 5.37 15.84
CA GLN A 54 -3.13 4.52 15.94
C GLN A 54 -1.83 5.35 16.03
N MET A 55 -1.71 6.42 15.23
CA MET A 55 -0.60 7.37 15.33
C MET A 55 -0.59 8.10 16.68
N ARG A 56 -1.75 8.60 17.14
CA ARG A 56 -1.86 9.25 18.46
C ARG A 56 -1.51 8.31 19.60
N TYR A 57 -1.88 7.02 19.51
CA TYR A 57 -1.46 5.99 20.47
C TYR A 57 0.07 5.87 20.53
N PHE A 58 0.75 5.65 19.40
CA PHE A 58 2.21 5.51 19.40
C PHE A 58 2.93 6.81 19.76
N GLY A 59 2.40 7.98 19.38
CA GLY A 59 2.93 9.28 19.81
C GLY A 59 2.89 9.47 21.33
N LEU A 60 1.81 9.03 21.99
CA LEU A 60 1.71 9.05 23.46
C LEU A 60 2.69 8.07 24.12
N VAL A 61 2.89 6.88 23.57
CA VAL A 61 3.87 5.90 24.07
C VAL A 61 5.30 6.44 23.90
N ALA A 62 5.62 6.99 22.74
CA ALA A 62 6.89 7.67 22.45
C ALA A 62 7.19 8.84 23.41
N GLN A 63 6.16 9.52 23.93
CA GLN A 63 6.29 10.61 24.90
C GLN A 63 6.40 10.18 26.35
N ARG A 64 5.85 9.01 26.73
CA ARG A 64 5.56 8.68 28.15
C ARG A 64 6.08 7.34 28.63
N SER A 65 6.60 6.50 27.75
CA SER A 65 7.04 5.14 28.06
C SER A 65 8.49 4.92 27.65
N SER A 66 9.12 3.95 28.29
CA SER A 66 10.41 3.41 27.88
C SER A 66 10.26 2.41 26.72
N PHE A 67 11.37 2.05 26.08
CA PHE A 67 11.38 1.01 25.04
C PHE A 67 10.91 -0.35 25.60
N ASP A 68 11.27 -0.69 26.84
CA ASP A 68 10.91 -1.97 27.46
C ASP A 68 9.39 -2.08 27.73
N GLU A 69 8.68 -0.95 27.82
CA GLU A 69 7.23 -0.89 27.97
C GLU A 69 6.47 -0.87 26.62
N LEU A 70 7.16 -0.57 25.52
CA LEU A 70 6.56 -0.37 24.19
C LEU A 70 5.80 -1.60 23.69
N VAL A 71 6.46 -2.76 23.68
CA VAL A 71 5.89 -4.03 23.20
C VAL A 71 4.68 -4.45 24.04
N PRO A 72 4.76 -4.63 25.38
CA PRO A 72 3.61 -5.06 26.17
C PRO A 72 2.50 -4.01 26.20
N SER A 73 2.78 -2.72 25.96
CA SER A 73 1.74 -1.72 25.74
C SER A 73 1.03 -1.91 24.39
N ALA A 74 1.79 -2.08 23.31
CA ALA A 74 1.25 -2.25 21.95
C ALA A 74 0.36 -3.51 21.84
N GLU A 75 0.77 -4.62 22.45
CA GLU A 75 -0.02 -5.85 22.52
C GLU A 75 -1.38 -5.63 23.22
N ARG A 76 -1.39 -4.96 24.37
CA ARG A 76 -2.65 -4.60 25.08
C ARG A 76 -3.54 -3.66 24.25
N ALA A 77 -2.95 -2.86 23.37
CA ALA A 77 -3.68 -1.96 22.47
C ALA A 77 -4.18 -2.65 21.18
N GLY A 78 -3.90 -3.94 20.96
CA GLY A 78 -4.37 -4.69 19.79
C GLY A 78 -3.39 -4.73 18.61
N PHE A 79 -2.14 -4.35 18.81
CA PHE A 79 -1.07 -4.51 17.82
C PHE A 79 -0.34 -5.84 18.00
N ALA A 80 0.12 -6.42 16.89
CA ALA A 80 1.05 -7.53 16.87
C ALA A 80 2.47 -7.04 16.57
N LEU A 81 3.45 -7.50 17.34
CA LEU A 81 4.86 -7.32 17.02
C LEU A 81 5.19 -8.02 15.68
N PHE A 82 5.88 -7.31 14.79
CA PHE A 82 6.30 -7.79 13.48
C PHE A 82 7.81 -8.02 13.41
N ASN A 83 8.60 -7.14 14.03
CA ASN A 83 10.06 -7.25 14.13
C ASN A 83 10.57 -6.43 15.32
N GLU A 84 11.69 -6.82 15.94
CA GLU A 84 12.35 -6.05 16.99
C GLU A 84 13.87 -6.03 16.77
N VAL A 85 14.49 -4.89 17.04
CA VAL A 85 15.93 -4.66 16.96
C VAL A 85 16.37 -4.01 18.27
N THR A 86 16.44 -4.82 19.33
CA THR A 86 16.66 -4.38 20.73
C THR A 86 17.91 -3.52 20.90
N ASN A 87 19.00 -3.83 20.17
CA ASN A 87 20.25 -3.06 20.23
C ASN A 87 20.16 -1.65 19.61
N ARG A 88 19.13 -1.38 18.80
CA ARG A 88 18.77 -0.03 18.30
C ARG A 88 17.55 0.55 19.01
N LYS A 89 16.97 -0.17 19.98
CA LYS A 89 15.69 0.16 20.63
C LYS A 89 14.60 0.49 19.60
N GLN A 90 14.46 -0.38 18.60
CA GLN A 90 13.51 -0.23 17.51
C GLN A 90 12.57 -1.43 17.44
N ALA A 91 11.27 -1.19 17.28
CA ALA A 91 10.26 -2.24 17.16
C ALA A 91 9.22 -1.88 16.08
N LYS A 92 8.82 -2.88 15.29
CA LYS A 92 7.82 -2.74 14.24
C LYS A 92 6.53 -3.47 14.61
N PHE A 93 5.40 -2.82 14.37
CA PHE A 93 4.07 -3.29 14.74
C PHE A 93 3.11 -3.24 13.56
N ARG A 94 2.13 -4.14 13.57
CA ARG A 94 0.95 -4.07 12.68
C ARG A 94 -0.31 -4.21 13.51
N TRP A 95 -1.44 -3.71 13.02
CA TRP A 95 -2.72 -3.99 13.63
C TRP A 95 -3.01 -5.51 13.56
N ALA A 96 -3.45 -6.12 14.67
CA ALA A 96 -3.57 -7.57 14.75
C ALA A 96 -4.87 -8.13 14.13
N ALA A 97 -5.90 -7.28 13.96
CA ALA A 97 -7.21 -7.68 13.47
C ALA A 97 -7.46 -7.23 12.03
N GLY A 98 -7.89 -8.16 11.16
CA GLY A 98 -8.17 -7.87 9.76
C GLY A 98 -6.92 -7.50 8.96
N GLU A 99 -7.10 -6.70 7.92
CA GLU A 99 -6.02 -6.27 7.03
C GLU A 99 -5.42 -4.93 7.51
N PRO A 100 -4.11 -4.86 7.82
CA PRO A 100 -3.49 -3.64 8.32
C PRO A 100 -3.29 -2.61 7.21
N ASP A 101 -3.68 -1.36 7.46
CA ASP A 101 -3.44 -0.22 6.56
C ASP A 101 -2.00 0.30 6.65
N PHE A 102 -1.36 0.12 7.81
CA PHE A 102 -0.03 0.63 8.13
C PHE A 102 0.81 -0.42 8.87
N ILE A 103 2.11 -0.40 8.60
CA ILE A 103 3.16 -0.96 9.45
C ILE A 103 3.81 0.19 10.20
N PHE A 104 3.75 0.15 11.52
CA PHE A 104 4.37 1.14 12.41
C PHE A 104 5.79 0.70 12.74
N ASP A 105 6.70 1.66 12.81
CA ASP A 105 8.10 1.51 13.17
C ASP A 105 8.39 2.57 14.24
N VAL A 106 8.71 2.11 15.45
CA VAL A 106 8.91 2.97 16.62
C VAL A 106 10.35 2.80 17.08
N SER A 107 11.09 3.90 17.13
CA SER A 107 12.52 3.91 17.50
C SER A 107 12.78 4.84 18.67
N PHE A 108 13.52 4.33 19.65
CA PHE A 108 14.11 5.04 20.78
C PHE A 108 15.66 5.07 20.65
N GLU A 109 16.18 4.99 19.42
CA GLU A 109 17.63 5.01 19.13
C GLU A 109 18.28 6.35 19.53
N HIS A 110 17.54 7.45 19.39
CA HIS A 110 17.98 8.76 19.84
C HIS A 110 17.63 8.99 21.33
N PRO A 111 18.55 9.51 22.15
CA PRO A 111 18.31 9.69 23.58
C PRO A 111 17.40 10.89 23.91
N ASP A 112 17.24 11.84 22.98
CA ASP A 112 16.44 13.06 23.16
C ASP A 112 15.03 12.98 22.55
N ARG A 113 14.74 11.93 21.75
CA ARG A 113 13.46 11.76 21.05
C ARG A 113 13.19 10.30 20.71
N ALA A 114 11.94 9.89 20.83
CA ALA A 114 11.45 8.68 20.17
C ALA A 114 10.71 9.07 18.89
N SER A 115 10.90 8.31 17.81
CA SER A 115 10.23 8.53 16.52
C SER A 115 9.22 7.43 16.22
N VAL A 116 8.14 7.81 15.53
CA VAL A 116 7.09 6.92 15.04
C VAL A 116 6.94 7.17 13.54
N ILE A 117 7.21 6.13 12.75
CA ILE A 117 7.01 6.12 11.30
C ILE A 117 5.94 5.08 10.99
N ALA A 118 4.90 5.43 10.24
CA ALA A 118 3.92 4.47 9.75
C ALA A 118 3.94 4.41 8.22
N GLU A 119 4.32 3.25 7.68
CA GLU A 119 4.34 3.00 6.23
C GLU A 119 3.04 2.33 5.79
N SER A 120 2.35 2.97 4.84
CA SER A 120 1.09 2.48 4.28
C SER A 120 1.26 1.23 3.42
N CYS A 121 0.19 0.45 3.33
CA CYS A 121 0.12 -0.81 2.59
C CYS A 121 -1.06 -0.84 1.58
N ARG A 122 -1.04 -1.84 0.69
CA ARG A 122 -2.15 -2.18 -0.23
C ARG A 122 -2.56 -0.99 -1.11
N ASP A 123 -3.85 -0.62 -1.13
CA ASP A 123 -4.41 0.36 -2.05
C ASP A 123 -4.05 1.82 -1.72
N ILE A 124 -3.52 2.09 -0.52
CA ILE A 124 -3.02 3.40 -0.08
C ILE A 124 -1.48 3.44 -0.01
N PHE A 125 -0.79 2.42 -0.53
CA PHE A 125 0.67 2.29 -0.53
C PHE A 125 1.38 3.55 -1.03
N GLY A 126 2.51 3.87 -0.39
CA GLY A 126 3.34 5.03 -0.73
C GLY A 126 3.12 6.24 0.17
N ILE A 127 2.06 6.27 0.98
CA ILE A 127 1.92 7.23 2.10
C ILE A 127 2.83 6.80 3.27
N VAL A 128 3.48 7.79 3.90
CA VAL A 128 4.27 7.65 5.12
C VAL A 128 3.76 8.68 6.13
N LEU A 129 3.47 8.24 7.35
CA LEU A 129 3.15 9.14 8.46
C LEU A 129 4.36 9.23 9.37
N VAL A 130 4.77 10.44 9.76
CA VAL A 130 5.95 10.65 10.61
C VAL A 130 5.59 11.53 11.80
N SER A 131 5.98 11.10 13.00
CA SER A 131 5.86 11.86 14.23
C SER A 131 7.07 11.58 15.14
N ASP A 132 7.37 12.48 16.06
CA ASP A 132 8.35 12.27 17.12
C ASP A 132 7.84 12.80 18.46
N SER A 133 8.43 12.34 19.55
CA SER A 133 7.97 12.63 20.91
C SER A 133 7.99 14.13 21.29
N ARG A 134 8.56 15.00 20.46
CA ARG A 134 8.63 16.46 20.69
C ARG A 134 7.65 17.24 19.82
N SER A 135 7.12 16.63 18.75
CA SER A 135 6.11 17.23 17.86
C SER A 135 4.69 16.76 18.24
N PRO A 136 3.71 17.68 18.43
CA PRO A 136 2.30 17.28 18.55
C PRO A 136 1.70 16.86 17.21
N ASN A 137 2.30 17.29 16.09
CA ASN A 137 1.78 17.06 14.74
C ASN A 137 2.39 15.81 14.10
N ILE A 138 1.62 15.21 13.19
CA ILE A 138 1.98 14.10 12.32
C ILE A 138 2.17 14.63 10.89
N SER A 139 3.35 14.47 10.31
CA SER A 139 3.61 14.76 8.90
C SER A 139 3.00 13.66 8.01
N VAL A 140 2.27 14.06 6.96
CA VAL A 140 1.77 13.16 5.89
C VAL A 140 2.64 13.33 4.66
N GLU A 141 3.48 12.34 4.41
CA GLU A 141 4.45 12.32 3.31
C GLU A 141 4.11 11.25 2.28
N THR A 142 4.59 11.43 1.05
CA THR A 142 4.64 10.39 0.02
C THR A 142 6.09 9.91 -0.09
N LYS A 143 6.32 8.59 -0.21
CA LYS A 143 7.68 8.03 -0.37
C LYS A 143 8.40 8.73 -1.53
N PRO A 144 9.51 9.46 -1.28
CA PRO A 144 10.08 10.39 -2.25
C PRO A 144 10.78 9.71 -3.44
N TRP A 145 10.98 8.39 -3.37
CA TRP A 145 11.54 7.57 -4.44
C TRP A 145 10.49 6.84 -5.29
N LEU A 146 9.20 6.97 -4.99
CA LEU A 146 8.11 6.42 -5.81
C LEU A 146 7.61 7.48 -6.78
N GLY A 147 7.49 7.13 -8.06
CA GLY A 147 6.70 7.90 -9.01
C GLY A 147 5.20 7.86 -8.69
N ASN A 148 4.44 8.83 -9.19
CA ASN A 148 2.98 8.89 -8.97
C ASN A 148 2.25 7.63 -9.49
N GLU A 149 2.80 6.94 -10.50
CA GLU A 149 2.27 5.70 -11.07
C GLU A 149 2.54 4.46 -10.20
N GLU A 150 3.49 4.56 -9.24
CA GLU A 150 3.83 3.48 -8.30
C GLU A 150 3.08 3.60 -6.96
N LEU A 151 2.38 4.71 -6.74
CA LEU A 151 1.53 4.90 -5.58
C LEU A 151 0.31 3.97 -5.64
N GLY A 152 -0.18 3.54 -4.48
CA GLY A 152 -1.46 2.85 -4.38
C GLY A 152 -2.58 3.72 -4.97
N ARG A 153 -3.53 3.10 -5.68
CA ARG A 153 -4.64 3.77 -6.39
C ARG A 153 -5.43 4.80 -5.56
N ASN A 154 -5.43 4.67 -4.24
CA ASN A 154 -6.13 5.54 -3.30
C ASN A 154 -5.20 6.43 -2.47
N ALA A 155 -3.87 6.32 -2.63
CA ALA A 155 -2.87 6.97 -1.77
C ALA A 155 -3.02 8.50 -1.72
N LEU A 156 -3.10 9.17 -2.88
CA LEU A 156 -3.23 10.64 -2.93
C LEU A 156 -4.56 11.12 -2.30
N LEU A 157 -5.67 10.46 -2.63
CA LEU A 157 -6.98 10.76 -2.02
C LEU A 157 -6.97 10.50 -0.50
N PHE A 158 -6.29 9.45 -0.05
CA PHE A 158 -6.16 9.14 1.37
C PHE A 158 -5.28 10.16 2.11
N ARG A 159 -4.21 10.65 1.48
CA ARG A 159 -3.42 11.79 1.98
C ARG A 159 -4.28 13.03 2.14
N ASP A 160 -5.08 13.38 1.14
CA ASP A 160 -5.93 14.58 1.21
C ASP A 160 -7.00 14.44 2.30
N VAL A 161 -7.53 13.24 2.52
CA VAL A 161 -8.43 12.93 3.65
C VAL A 161 -7.72 13.02 5.01
N LEU A 162 -6.48 12.51 5.14
CA LEU A 162 -5.69 12.65 6.38
C LEU A 162 -5.43 14.12 6.72
N LEU A 163 -5.15 14.96 5.72
CA LEU A 163 -4.92 16.40 5.89
C LEU A 163 -6.17 17.20 6.31
N MET A 164 -7.35 16.57 6.38
CA MET A 164 -8.54 17.17 7.00
C MET A 164 -8.52 17.07 8.54
N PHE A 165 -7.65 16.23 9.13
CA PHE A 165 -7.57 16.04 10.57
C PHE A 165 -6.56 17.03 11.18
N PRO A 166 -6.87 17.70 12.31
CA PRO A 166 -6.06 18.79 12.85
C PRO A 166 -4.68 18.34 13.40
N ASP A 167 -4.54 17.06 13.73
CA ASP A 167 -3.27 16.47 14.20
C ASP A 167 -2.28 16.25 13.03
N PHE A 168 -2.70 16.43 11.78
CA PHE A 168 -1.92 16.11 10.58
C PHE A 168 -1.58 17.34 9.76
N ASP A 169 -0.39 17.37 9.18
CA ASP A 169 0.01 18.40 8.22
C ASP A 169 0.83 17.84 7.05
N GLY A 170 0.88 18.61 5.96
CA GLY A 170 1.59 18.26 4.73
C GLY A 170 3.06 18.71 4.71
N THR A 171 3.59 19.21 5.84
CA THR A 171 4.98 19.66 5.94
C THR A 171 5.84 18.45 6.28
N PRO A 172 6.84 18.08 5.46
CA PRO A 172 7.71 16.94 5.75
C PRO A 172 8.41 17.10 7.10
N ALA A 173 8.59 16.01 7.84
CA ALA A 173 9.13 16.06 9.20
C ALA A 173 10.54 16.66 9.26
N TRP A 174 11.34 16.46 8.21
CA TRP A 174 12.69 17.04 8.09
C TRP A 174 12.69 18.55 7.86
N ALA A 175 11.56 19.16 7.48
CA ALA A 175 11.43 20.60 7.24
C ALA A 175 10.91 21.38 8.47
N LYS A 176 10.73 20.69 9.61
CA LYS A 176 10.23 21.26 10.88
C LYS A 176 11.34 21.61 11.88
N TYR A 177 12.59 21.29 11.56
CA TYR A 177 13.77 21.37 12.44
C TYR A 177 15.00 21.91 11.67
#